data_AF-A0A4U0NPI1-F1
#
_entry.id   AF-A0A4U0NPI1-F1
#
_cell.length_a   1.000
_cell.length_b   1.000
_cell.length_c   1.000
_cell.angle_alpha   90.00
_cell.angle_beta   90.00
_cell.angle_gamma   90.00
#
_symmetry.space_group_name_H-M   'P 1'
#
loop_
_entity.id
_entity.type
_entity.pdbx_description
1 polymer ?
#
loop_
_entity_poly.entity_id
_entity_poly.type
_entity_poly.pdbx_seq_one_letter_code
_entity_poly.pdbx_strand_id
1 'polypeptide(L)'
;MERGRHEHYEPGEGCLTRLVRIPVRIVVLVVVVPLRMIWDVLAACGRALNRTVLAPVGRGIAWLATRVADATLWLGKALFVWPWVALWRYVLAPAGRGIAVAVTFLARYLVIVPLSFLVRYLVIVPVTFLVRYLIVVPAVWLYAHVLTPLGHGLRWLARALGAAVAFLVRYLLVVPVTFLVRYLLVVPAKWLYAYVLTPLGRAVAWLVRGIGAAVAWLARGVATVVAALVRWILVVPAVALWRHVLLPVGRALAAAVTVVVREITEALGHCWRAAGFVSRAVGRFLGRLLRWTVVEPCRWAYRTVLTPLGHGLRDGIWRPVRHILRETGRATRRALTAARESARQTRKELRRALFGAPEKPAPAAVPPPRREPGATAARTLGKTSGRDLPPPTQG
;
A
#
# COMPACT_ATOMS: atom_id res chain seq x y z
N MET A 1 49.76 -43.51 69.82
CA MET A 1 49.25 -42.68 68.71
C MET A 1 48.79 -43.65 67.63
N GLU A 2 47.59 -44.21 67.74
CA GLU A 2 46.30 -43.64 67.26
C GLU A 2 46.23 -43.62 65.72
N ARG A 3 45.44 -44.48 65.05
CA ARG A 3 43.97 -44.66 64.97
C ARG A 3 43.22 -43.56 64.19
N GLY A 4 42.43 -43.99 63.18
CA GLY A 4 41.42 -43.19 62.47
C GLY A 4 41.59 -43.21 60.94
N ARG A 5 41.42 -44.35 60.24
CA ARG A 5 40.13 -44.98 59.86
C ARG A 5 39.16 -44.03 59.15
N HIS A 6 39.03 -44.17 57.83
CA HIS A 6 37.77 -44.02 57.09
C HIS A 6 37.76 -44.94 55.87
N GLU A 7 37.39 -46.19 56.10
CA GLU A 7 36.88 -47.07 55.04
C GLU A 7 35.54 -46.47 54.55
N HIS A 8 35.33 -46.44 53.23
CA HIS A 8 33.99 -46.40 52.66
C HIS A 8 33.78 -47.70 51.91
N TYR A 9 32.84 -48.48 52.43
CA TYR A 9 32.37 -49.73 51.88
C TYR A 9 31.23 -49.41 50.90
N GLU A 10 31.40 -49.72 49.62
CA GLU A 10 30.30 -49.85 48.66
C GLU A 10 30.51 -51.14 47.85
N PRO A 11 29.45 -51.89 47.52
CA PRO A 11 29.55 -53.34 47.50
C PRO A 11 29.62 -53.95 46.10
N GLY A 12 30.39 -55.03 45.99
CA GLY A 12 30.35 -56.07 44.96
C GLY A 12 29.57 -55.80 43.66
N GLU A 13 30.13 -54.99 42.75
CA GLU A 13 29.81 -55.13 41.32
C GLU A 13 30.44 -56.42 40.78
N GLY A 14 29.79 -57.54 41.10
CA GLY A 14 30.27 -58.87 40.79
C GLY A 14 30.37 -59.14 39.29
N CYS A 15 31.08 -60.21 38.96
CA CYS A 15 31.33 -60.66 37.59
C CYS A 15 30.05 -60.67 36.71
N LEU A 16 28.88 -60.93 37.33
CA LEU A 16 27.54 -60.83 36.73
C LEU A 16 27.27 -59.56 35.89
N THR A 17 27.58 -58.33 36.33
CA THR A 17 27.29 -57.14 35.50
C THR A 17 28.17 -57.04 34.26
N ARG A 18 29.40 -57.59 34.30
CA ARG A 18 30.25 -57.78 33.10
C ARG A 18 29.75 -58.95 32.25
N LEU A 19 29.44 -60.09 32.84
CA LEU A 19 29.01 -61.31 32.17
C LEU A 19 27.62 -61.17 31.53
N VAL A 20 26.78 -60.23 31.99
CA VAL A 20 25.52 -59.85 31.34
C VAL A 20 25.73 -58.75 30.28
N ARG A 21 26.63 -57.78 30.52
CA ARG A 21 26.93 -56.75 29.50
C ARG A 21 27.65 -57.31 28.27
N ILE A 22 28.51 -58.30 28.39
CA ILE A 22 29.22 -58.91 27.25
C ILE A 22 28.24 -59.52 26.22
N PRO A 23 27.33 -60.46 26.57
CA PRO A 23 26.37 -61.02 25.63
C PRO A 23 25.35 -59.99 25.16
N VAL A 24 24.88 -59.06 26.02
CA VAL A 24 24.01 -57.96 25.57
C VAL A 24 24.71 -57.08 24.52
N ARG A 25 26.00 -56.75 24.71
CA ARG A 25 26.77 -55.94 23.77
C ARG A 25 27.10 -56.72 22.49
N ILE A 26 27.31 -58.04 22.57
CA ILE A 26 27.47 -58.93 21.41
C ILE A 26 26.15 -59.02 20.63
N VAL A 27 25.01 -59.27 21.28
CA VAL A 27 23.68 -59.30 20.63
C VAL A 27 23.35 -57.93 20.00
N VAL A 28 23.60 -56.84 20.71
CA VAL A 28 23.43 -55.48 20.14
C VAL A 28 24.35 -55.28 18.93
N LEU A 29 25.60 -55.76 18.94
CA LEU A 29 26.49 -55.59 17.80
C LEU A 29 26.08 -56.51 16.62
N VAL A 30 25.77 -57.77 16.89
CA VAL A 30 25.33 -58.78 15.92
C VAL A 30 23.94 -58.48 15.33
N VAL A 31 23.07 -57.75 16.02
CA VAL A 31 21.75 -57.34 15.49
C VAL A 31 21.80 -55.92 14.92
N VAL A 32 22.32 -54.93 15.66
CA VAL A 32 22.27 -53.52 15.25
C VAL A 32 23.28 -53.21 14.15
N VAL A 33 24.46 -53.84 14.08
CA VAL A 33 25.40 -53.58 12.98
C VAL A 33 24.85 -54.03 11.63
N PRO A 34 24.38 -55.29 11.42
CA PRO A 34 23.77 -55.65 10.15
C PRO A 34 22.46 -54.92 9.88
N LEU A 35 21.63 -54.62 10.89
CA LEU A 35 20.43 -53.80 10.68
C LEU A 35 20.77 -52.38 10.19
N ARG A 36 21.85 -51.79 10.71
CA ARG A 36 22.36 -50.47 10.30
C ARG A 36 23.05 -50.52 8.94
N MET A 37 23.75 -51.61 8.63
CA MET A 37 24.36 -51.85 7.33
C MET A 37 23.31 -52.07 6.23
N ILE A 38 22.24 -52.82 6.52
CA ILE A 38 21.04 -52.93 5.67
C ILE A 38 20.41 -51.55 5.48
N TRP A 39 20.28 -50.75 6.54
CA TRP A 39 19.74 -49.38 6.45
C TRP A 39 20.61 -48.45 5.59
N ASP A 40 21.94 -48.50 5.74
CA ASP A 40 22.86 -47.69 4.93
C ASP A 40 22.88 -48.15 3.47
N VAL A 41 22.74 -49.46 3.19
CA VAL A 41 22.55 -50.00 1.83
C VAL A 41 21.21 -49.56 1.24
N LEU A 42 20.11 -49.62 1.99
CA LEU A 42 18.79 -49.10 1.56
C LEU A 42 18.84 -47.59 1.30
N ALA A 43 19.50 -46.82 2.16
CA ALA A 43 19.67 -45.38 1.99
C ALA A 43 20.62 -45.04 0.84
N ALA A 44 21.65 -45.84 0.58
CA ALA A 44 22.51 -45.70 -0.59
C ALA A 44 21.75 -46.03 -1.88
N CYS A 45 20.99 -47.13 -1.90
CA CYS A 45 20.16 -47.54 -3.04
C CYS A 45 19.06 -46.51 -3.33
N GLY A 46 18.38 -46.00 -2.30
CA GLY A 46 17.41 -44.91 -2.44
C GLY A 46 18.02 -43.60 -2.94
N ARG A 47 19.24 -43.24 -2.48
CA ARG A 47 19.98 -42.07 -2.99
C ARG A 47 20.45 -42.26 -4.44
N ALA A 48 20.85 -43.48 -4.82
CA ALA A 48 21.18 -43.83 -6.20
C ALA A 48 19.95 -43.74 -7.10
N LEU A 49 18.86 -44.42 -6.75
CA LEU A 49 17.58 -44.36 -7.48
C LEU A 49 17.08 -42.91 -7.65
N ASN A 50 17.20 -42.09 -6.61
CA ASN A 50 16.83 -40.68 -6.68
C ASN A 50 17.72 -39.88 -7.64
N ARG A 51 19.03 -40.13 -7.69
CA ARG A 51 19.96 -39.43 -8.60
C ARG A 51 19.87 -39.93 -10.05
N THR A 52 19.77 -41.24 -10.26
CA THR A 52 19.86 -41.86 -11.60
C THR A 52 18.51 -41.91 -12.32
N VAL A 53 17.39 -41.95 -11.60
CA VAL A 53 16.04 -42.09 -12.19
C VAL A 53 15.14 -40.90 -11.84
N LEU A 54 14.90 -40.61 -10.57
CA LEU A 54 13.93 -39.57 -10.20
C LEU A 54 14.39 -38.15 -10.55
N ALA A 55 15.68 -37.83 -10.43
CA ALA A 55 16.23 -36.52 -10.78
C ALA A 55 16.26 -36.21 -12.29
N PRO A 56 16.61 -37.13 -13.22
CA PRO A 56 16.43 -36.87 -14.65
C PRO A 56 14.96 -36.90 -15.07
N VAL A 57 14.14 -37.83 -14.58
CA VAL A 57 12.70 -37.89 -14.90
C VAL A 57 11.98 -36.64 -14.39
N GLY A 58 12.23 -36.21 -13.15
CA GLY A 58 11.66 -34.98 -12.59
C GLY A 58 12.08 -33.72 -13.35
N ARG A 59 13.33 -33.65 -13.85
CA ARG A 59 13.77 -32.55 -14.73
C ARG A 59 13.10 -32.61 -16.11
N GLY A 60 12.91 -33.80 -16.69
CA GLY A 60 12.17 -33.98 -17.95
C GLY A 60 10.71 -33.56 -17.84
N ILE A 61 10.03 -33.98 -16.76
CA ILE A 61 8.65 -33.59 -16.45
C ILE A 61 8.56 -32.08 -16.19
N ALA A 62 9.47 -31.49 -15.42
CA ALA A 62 9.50 -30.05 -15.19
C ALA A 62 9.76 -29.24 -16.47
N TRP A 63 10.61 -29.74 -17.37
CA TRP A 63 10.83 -29.15 -18.69
C TRP A 63 9.58 -29.24 -19.57
N LEU A 64 8.91 -30.40 -19.63
CA LEU A 64 7.64 -30.55 -20.34
C LEU A 64 6.56 -29.63 -19.75
N ALA A 65 6.43 -29.57 -18.43
CA ALA A 65 5.47 -28.71 -17.75
C ALA A 65 5.72 -27.21 -18.03
N THR A 66 6.97 -26.75 -18.04
CA THR A 66 7.28 -25.36 -18.41
C THR A 66 7.01 -25.09 -19.89
N ARG A 67 7.31 -26.04 -20.81
CA ARG A 67 6.99 -25.89 -22.24
C ARG A 67 5.50 -25.90 -22.53
N VAL A 68 4.72 -26.73 -21.84
CA VAL A 68 3.25 -26.71 -21.93
C VAL A 68 2.71 -25.39 -21.36
N ALA A 69 3.18 -24.95 -20.18
CA ALA A 69 2.75 -23.68 -19.60
C ALA A 69 3.09 -22.47 -20.50
N ASP A 70 4.30 -22.42 -21.06
CA ASP A 70 4.70 -21.38 -22.02
C ASP A 70 3.84 -21.44 -23.29
N ALA A 71 3.54 -22.63 -23.82
CA ALA A 71 2.67 -22.80 -24.97
C ALA A 71 1.23 -22.34 -24.67
N THR A 72 0.65 -22.70 -23.53
CA THR A 72 -0.68 -22.24 -23.10
C THR A 72 -0.72 -20.73 -22.87
N LEU A 73 0.30 -20.15 -22.25
CA LEU A 73 0.43 -18.70 -22.05
C LEU A 73 0.64 -17.94 -23.36
N TRP A 74 1.38 -18.53 -24.31
CA TRP A 74 1.55 -17.98 -25.64
C TRP A 74 0.26 -18.05 -26.45
N LEU A 75 -0.45 -19.19 -26.41
CA LEU A 75 -1.73 -19.38 -27.08
C LEU A 75 -2.80 -18.42 -26.50
N GLY A 76 -2.86 -18.25 -25.18
CA GLY A 76 -3.72 -17.26 -24.55
C GLY A 76 -3.40 -15.82 -24.95
N LYS A 77 -2.10 -15.47 -25.06
CA LYS A 77 -1.67 -14.16 -25.59
C LYS A 77 -1.97 -14.00 -27.08
N ALA A 78 -1.85 -15.05 -27.89
CA ALA A 78 -2.09 -15.03 -29.33
C ALA A 78 -3.58 -15.02 -29.69
N LEU A 79 -4.44 -15.66 -28.88
CA LEU A 79 -5.90 -15.69 -29.08
C LEU A 79 -6.62 -14.50 -28.44
N PHE A 80 -6.14 -14.00 -27.29
CA PHE A 80 -6.83 -12.92 -26.56
C PHE A 80 -6.12 -11.58 -26.73
N VAL A 81 -4.84 -11.50 -26.38
CA VAL A 81 -4.12 -10.21 -26.35
C VAL A 81 -3.82 -9.68 -27.75
N TRP A 82 -3.43 -10.52 -28.70
CA TRP A 82 -3.13 -10.06 -30.07
C TRP A 82 -4.37 -9.56 -30.81
N PRO A 83 -5.52 -10.26 -30.84
CA PRO A 83 -6.75 -9.75 -31.44
C PRO A 83 -7.30 -8.53 -30.70
N TRP A 84 -7.20 -8.48 -29.38
CA TRP A 84 -7.59 -7.28 -28.62
C TRP A 84 -6.71 -6.07 -28.93
N VAL A 85 -5.39 -6.23 -29.01
CA VAL A 85 -4.45 -5.16 -29.40
C VAL A 85 -4.66 -4.77 -30.87
N ALA A 86 -4.97 -5.71 -31.76
CA ALA A 86 -5.32 -5.42 -33.15
C ALA A 86 -6.64 -4.62 -33.23
N LEU A 87 -7.69 -5.07 -32.55
CA LEU A 87 -8.97 -4.36 -32.45
C LEU A 87 -8.77 -2.95 -31.87
N TRP A 88 -7.97 -2.81 -30.82
CA TRP A 88 -7.71 -1.51 -30.21
C TRP A 88 -6.92 -0.59 -31.15
N ARG A 89 -5.91 -1.12 -31.85
CA ARG A 89 -5.03 -0.31 -32.72
C ARG A 89 -5.61 -0.01 -34.10
N TYR A 90 -6.45 -0.88 -34.65
CA TYR A 90 -7.06 -0.75 -35.98
C TYR A 90 -8.54 -0.32 -35.95
N VAL A 91 -9.26 -0.47 -34.83
CA VAL A 91 -10.67 -0.06 -34.71
C VAL A 91 -10.87 1.03 -33.67
N LEU A 92 -10.56 0.81 -32.38
CA LEU A 92 -10.83 1.81 -31.34
C LEU A 92 -9.99 3.09 -31.49
N ALA A 93 -8.68 2.97 -31.76
CA ALA A 93 -7.79 4.12 -31.90
C ALA A 93 -8.12 5.03 -33.10
N PRO A 94 -8.48 4.53 -34.31
CA PRO A 94 -9.00 5.39 -35.37
C PRO A 94 -10.45 5.84 -35.12
N ALA A 95 -11.34 5.01 -34.58
CA ALA A 95 -12.72 5.42 -34.26
C ALA A 95 -12.75 6.56 -33.24
N GLY A 96 -11.99 6.46 -32.15
CA GLY A 96 -11.86 7.52 -31.14
C GLY A 96 -11.28 8.82 -31.71
N ARG A 97 -10.34 8.74 -32.65
CA ARG A 97 -9.85 9.93 -33.38
C ARG A 97 -10.90 10.51 -34.33
N GLY A 98 -11.66 9.67 -35.03
CA GLY A 98 -12.78 10.10 -35.87
C GLY A 98 -13.87 10.82 -35.05
N ILE A 99 -14.25 10.25 -33.91
CA ILE A 99 -15.20 10.85 -32.96
C ILE A 99 -14.64 12.17 -32.40
N ALA A 100 -13.37 12.22 -31.98
CA ALA A 100 -12.76 13.45 -31.48
C ALA A 100 -12.73 14.57 -32.54
N VAL A 101 -12.42 14.23 -33.80
CA VAL A 101 -12.50 15.18 -34.92
C VAL A 101 -13.95 15.63 -35.14
N ALA A 102 -14.92 14.70 -35.19
CA ALA A 102 -16.33 15.02 -35.38
C ALA A 102 -16.87 15.93 -34.26
N VAL A 103 -16.59 15.62 -33.00
CA VAL A 103 -16.96 16.44 -31.83
C VAL A 103 -16.29 17.81 -31.88
N THR A 104 -15.01 17.90 -32.27
CA THR A 104 -14.30 19.18 -32.40
C THR A 104 -14.89 20.03 -33.54
N PHE A 105 -15.24 19.40 -34.67
CA PHE A 105 -15.85 20.07 -35.81
C PHE A 105 -17.27 20.56 -35.47
N LEU A 106 -18.06 19.72 -34.80
CA LEU A 106 -19.39 20.05 -34.31
C LEU A 106 -19.32 21.20 -33.30
N ALA A 107 -18.46 21.14 -32.28
CA ALA A 107 -18.29 22.22 -31.31
C ALA A 107 -17.84 23.53 -31.98
N ARG A 108 -16.94 23.46 -32.97
CA ARG A 108 -16.50 24.65 -33.70
C ARG A 108 -17.62 25.29 -34.53
N TYR A 109 -18.40 24.50 -35.26
CA TYR A 109 -19.48 25.04 -36.10
C TYR A 109 -20.76 25.38 -35.32
N LEU A 110 -21.07 24.63 -34.26
CA LEU A 110 -22.28 24.82 -33.44
C LEU A 110 -22.11 25.88 -32.35
N VAL A 111 -20.89 26.14 -31.87
CA VAL A 111 -20.62 27.11 -30.80
C VAL A 111 -19.74 28.25 -31.30
N ILE A 112 -18.54 27.97 -31.80
CA ILE A 112 -17.54 29.02 -32.09
C ILE A 112 -17.99 29.91 -33.27
N VAL A 113 -18.53 29.34 -34.34
CA VAL A 113 -19.02 30.10 -35.50
C VAL A 113 -20.21 31.01 -35.14
N PRO A 114 -21.32 30.54 -34.55
CA PRO A 114 -22.43 31.41 -34.18
C PRO A 114 -22.07 32.39 -33.08
N LEU A 115 -21.25 32.02 -32.09
CA LEU A 115 -20.78 32.96 -31.06
C LEU A 115 -19.90 34.07 -31.68
N SER A 116 -19.02 33.73 -32.62
CA SER A 116 -18.22 34.73 -33.35
C SER A 116 -19.09 35.65 -34.20
N PHE A 117 -20.15 35.12 -34.82
CA PHE A 117 -21.11 35.91 -35.59
C PHE A 117 -21.90 36.84 -34.67
N LEU A 118 -22.37 36.33 -33.52
CA LEU A 118 -23.08 37.09 -32.51
C LEU A 118 -22.22 38.22 -31.93
N VAL A 119 -20.98 37.94 -31.49
CA VAL A 119 -20.05 38.99 -31.03
C VAL A 119 -19.77 40.02 -32.12
N ARG A 120 -19.56 39.59 -33.37
CA ARG A 120 -19.29 40.51 -34.47
C ARG A 120 -20.48 41.41 -34.79
N TYR A 121 -21.70 40.88 -34.80
CA TYR A 121 -22.90 41.64 -35.18
C TYR A 121 -23.54 42.41 -34.02
N LEU A 122 -23.52 41.85 -32.80
CA LEU A 122 -24.14 42.42 -31.60
C LEU A 122 -23.21 43.37 -30.85
N VAL A 123 -21.89 43.23 -30.99
CA VAL A 123 -20.91 44.08 -30.30
C VAL A 123 -20.08 44.88 -31.30
N ILE A 124 -19.34 44.22 -32.20
CA ILE A 124 -18.35 44.93 -33.06
C ILE A 124 -19.04 45.91 -34.01
N VAL A 125 -20.10 45.51 -34.72
CA VAL A 125 -20.84 46.39 -35.63
C VAL A 125 -21.43 47.61 -34.90
N PRO A 126 -22.24 47.49 -33.83
CA PRO A 126 -22.81 48.65 -33.14
C PRO A 126 -21.77 49.49 -32.40
N VAL A 127 -20.71 48.91 -31.83
CA VAL A 127 -19.61 49.71 -31.23
C VAL A 127 -18.87 50.50 -32.31
N THR A 128 -18.58 49.89 -33.48
CA THR A 128 -17.95 50.61 -34.60
C THR A 128 -18.85 51.72 -35.14
N PHE A 129 -20.16 51.46 -35.23
CA PHE A 129 -21.14 52.46 -35.65
C PHE A 129 -21.23 53.60 -34.62
N LEU A 130 -21.30 53.28 -33.33
CA LEU A 130 -21.34 54.25 -32.23
C LEU A 130 -20.08 55.11 -32.21
N VAL A 131 -18.87 54.52 -32.27
CA VAL A 131 -17.61 55.28 -32.38
C VAL A 131 -17.62 56.19 -33.61
N ARG A 132 -18.10 55.69 -34.75
CA ARG A 132 -18.19 56.50 -35.97
C ARG A 132 -19.15 57.68 -35.83
N TYR A 133 -20.35 57.48 -35.28
CA TYR A 133 -21.37 58.54 -35.17
C TYR A 133 -21.19 59.47 -33.95
N LEU A 134 -20.67 58.96 -32.84
CA LEU A 134 -20.52 59.68 -31.57
C LEU A 134 -19.17 60.39 -31.45
N ILE A 135 -18.13 59.90 -32.12
CA ILE A 135 -16.77 60.48 -32.08
C ILE A 135 -16.38 61.02 -33.45
N VAL A 136 -16.38 60.17 -34.49
CA VAL A 136 -15.82 60.58 -35.80
C VAL A 136 -16.67 61.62 -36.50
N VAL A 137 -18.00 61.46 -36.55
CA VAL A 137 -18.92 62.44 -37.17
C VAL A 137 -18.84 63.81 -36.48
N PRO A 138 -18.98 63.95 -35.14
CA PRO A 138 -18.84 65.27 -34.50
C PRO A 138 -17.41 65.80 -34.55
N ALA A 139 -16.35 64.98 -34.51
CA ALA A 139 -14.98 65.46 -34.72
C ALA A 139 -14.77 66.01 -36.15
N VAL A 140 -15.32 65.33 -37.17
CA VAL A 140 -15.33 65.81 -38.56
C VAL A 140 -16.20 67.07 -38.71
N TRP A 141 -17.33 67.16 -38.00
CA TRP A 141 -18.16 68.36 -37.98
C TRP A 141 -17.43 69.53 -37.33
N LEU A 142 -16.75 69.33 -36.21
CA LEU A 142 -15.96 70.35 -35.50
C LEU A 142 -14.78 70.81 -36.38
N TYR A 143 -14.11 69.88 -37.07
CA TYR A 143 -13.11 70.20 -38.07
C TYR A 143 -13.70 71.03 -39.23
N ALA A 144 -14.87 70.65 -39.74
CA ALA A 144 -15.57 71.30 -40.85
C ALA A 144 -16.19 72.67 -40.49
N HIS A 145 -16.57 72.91 -39.23
CA HIS A 145 -17.28 74.11 -38.80
C HIS A 145 -16.47 75.03 -37.89
N VAL A 146 -15.33 74.58 -37.33
CA VAL A 146 -14.46 75.40 -36.46
C VAL A 146 -13.07 75.57 -37.06
N LEU A 147 -12.39 74.48 -37.47
CA LEU A 147 -11.06 74.60 -38.10
C LEU A 147 -11.14 75.10 -39.54
N THR A 148 -12.18 74.73 -40.29
CA THR A 148 -12.32 75.12 -41.70
C THR A 148 -12.66 76.60 -41.94
N PRO A 149 -13.46 77.32 -41.12
CA PRO A 149 -13.57 78.77 -41.25
C PRO A 149 -12.29 79.52 -40.85
N LEU A 150 -11.58 79.10 -39.80
CA LEU A 150 -10.24 79.63 -39.47
C LEU A 150 -9.26 79.43 -40.65
N GLY A 151 -9.27 78.24 -41.23
CA GLY A 151 -8.54 77.93 -42.46
C GLY A 151 -9.04 78.66 -43.70
N HIS A 152 -10.28 79.15 -43.73
CA HIS A 152 -10.82 79.96 -44.84
C HIS A 152 -10.48 81.43 -44.70
N GLY A 153 -10.49 82.02 -43.50
CA GLY A 153 -10.10 83.42 -43.29
C GLY A 153 -8.67 83.70 -43.76
N LEU A 154 -7.71 82.89 -43.31
CA LEU A 154 -6.30 83.00 -43.71
C LEU A 154 -6.11 82.75 -45.23
N ARG A 155 -6.94 81.89 -45.80
CA ARG A 155 -6.87 81.50 -47.22
C ARG A 155 -7.67 82.42 -48.12
N TRP A 156 -8.54 83.28 -47.59
CA TRP A 156 -9.29 84.28 -48.35
C TRP A 156 -8.36 85.44 -48.75
N LEU A 157 -7.54 85.93 -47.81
CA LEU A 157 -6.45 86.87 -48.12
C LEU A 157 -5.47 86.31 -49.16
N ALA A 158 -5.04 85.06 -49.01
CA ALA A 158 -4.14 84.41 -49.97
C ALA A 158 -4.79 84.13 -51.35
N ARG A 159 -6.11 83.84 -51.38
CA ARG A 159 -6.85 83.59 -52.63
C ARG A 159 -7.20 84.88 -53.37
N ALA A 160 -7.35 86.03 -52.72
CA ALA A 160 -7.59 87.29 -53.43
C ALA A 160 -6.47 87.59 -54.45
N LEU A 161 -5.21 87.41 -54.02
CA LEU A 161 -4.03 87.46 -54.90
C LEU A 161 -3.89 86.23 -55.80
N GLY A 162 -4.10 85.02 -55.25
CA GLY A 162 -3.93 83.77 -55.99
C GLY A 162 -4.97 83.51 -57.10
N ALA A 163 -6.19 84.03 -56.97
CA ALA A 163 -7.29 83.74 -57.91
C ALA A 163 -7.09 84.42 -59.27
N ALA A 164 -6.57 85.65 -59.30
CA ALA A 164 -6.27 86.36 -60.55
C ALA A 164 -5.25 85.59 -61.41
N VAL A 165 -4.20 85.07 -60.78
CA VAL A 165 -3.15 84.27 -61.45
C VAL A 165 -3.65 82.85 -61.78
N ALA A 166 -4.34 82.19 -60.85
CA ALA A 166 -4.81 80.82 -61.02
C ALA A 166 -5.94 80.70 -62.05
N PHE A 167 -6.78 81.73 -62.24
CA PHE A 167 -7.84 81.72 -63.25
C PHE A 167 -7.25 81.66 -64.66
N LEU A 168 -6.24 82.51 -64.96
CA LEU A 168 -5.50 82.47 -66.22
C LEU A 168 -4.86 81.09 -66.46
N VAL A 169 -4.05 80.60 -65.51
CA VAL A 169 -3.31 79.35 -65.66
C VAL A 169 -4.23 78.14 -65.78
N ARG A 170 -5.32 78.10 -65.00
CA ARG A 170 -6.22 76.94 -64.95
C ARG A 170 -7.01 76.76 -66.25
N TYR A 171 -7.54 77.86 -66.81
CA TYR A 171 -8.36 77.76 -68.02
C TYR A 171 -7.51 77.68 -69.31
N LEU A 172 -6.37 78.38 -69.36
CA LEU A 172 -5.53 78.44 -70.56
C LEU A 172 -4.55 77.25 -70.70
N LEU A 173 -4.00 76.73 -69.60
CA LEU A 173 -3.06 75.59 -69.62
C LEU A 173 -3.64 74.30 -69.01
N VAL A 174 -4.19 74.37 -67.79
CA VAL A 174 -4.43 73.14 -67.02
C VAL A 174 -5.60 72.32 -67.58
N VAL A 175 -6.71 72.94 -67.98
CA VAL A 175 -7.86 72.24 -68.58
C VAL A 175 -7.47 71.47 -69.85
N PRO A 176 -6.85 72.07 -70.89
CA PRO A 176 -6.46 71.33 -72.09
C PRO A 176 -5.42 70.25 -71.79
N VAL A 177 -4.38 70.53 -70.99
CA VAL A 177 -3.34 69.54 -70.65
C VAL A 177 -3.90 68.37 -69.83
N THR A 178 -4.75 68.61 -68.83
CA THR A 178 -5.33 67.52 -68.04
C THR A 178 -6.35 66.70 -68.82
N PHE A 179 -7.10 67.29 -69.76
CA PHE A 179 -7.97 66.54 -70.66
C PHE A 179 -7.14 65.63 -71.58
N LEU A 180 -6.07 66.19 -72.18
CA LEU A 180 -5.15 65.44 -73.05
C LEU A 180 -4.46 64.30 -72.28
N VAL A 181 -3.85 64.55 -71.12
CA VAL A 181 -3.22 63.51 -70.29
C VAL A 181 -4.25 62.46 -69.85
N ARG A 182 -5.45 62.86 -69.42
CA ARG A 182 -6.46 61.91 -68.94
C ARG A 182 -6.95 60.99 -70.06
N TYR A 183 -7.17 61.51 -71.26
CA TYR A 183 -7.71 60.70 -72.37
C TYR A 183 -6.61 59.96 -73.15
N LEU A 184 -5.46 60.59 -73.39
CA LEU A 184 -4.37 60.04 -74.22
C LEU A 184 -3.39 59.14 -73.43
N LEU A 185 -3.24 59.34 -72.12
CA LEU A 185 -2.35 58.51 -71.28
C LEU A 185 -3.11 57.68 -70.25
N VAL A 186 -4.01 58.29 -69.46
CA VAL A 186 -4.62 57.59 -68.32
C VAL A 186 -5.67 56.55 -68.74
N VAL A 187 -6.47 56.81 -69.79
CA VAL A 187 -7.41 55.81 -70.33
C VAL A 187 -6.68 54.58 -70.91
N PRO A 188 -5.71 54.71 -71.83
CA PRO A 188 -4.99 53.54 -72.34
C PRO A 188 -4.12 52.86 -71.26
N ALA A 189 -3.50 53.60 -70.34
CA ALA A 189 -2.76 52.99 -69.22
C ALA A 189 -3.66 52.17 -68.28
N LYS A 190 -4.90 52.63 -68.02
CA LYS A 190 -5.90 51.84 -67.26
C LYS A 190 -6.37 50.61 -68.02
N TRP A 191 -6.53 50.71 -69.33
CA TRP A 191 -6.83 49.56 -70.19
C TRP A 191 -5.70 48.53 -70.16
N LEU A 192 -4.44 48.96 -70.32
CA LEU A 192 -3.25 48.10 -70.22
C LEU A 192 -3.14 47.44 -68.84
N TYR A 193 -3.39 48.19 -67.77
CA TYR A 193 -3.41 47.65 -66.40
C TYR A 193 -4.51 46.59 -66.20
N ALA A 194 -5.73 46.86 -66.67
CA ALA A 194 -6.87 45.96 -66.49
C ALA A 194 -6.79 44.70 -67.36
N TYR A 195 -6.42 44.84 -68.63
CA TYR A 195 -6.46 43.74 -69.62
C TYR A 195 -5.15 42.99 -69.80
N VAL A 196 -4.00 43.56 -69.42
CA VAL A 196 -2.70 42.87 -69.51
C VAL A 196 -2.11 42.63 -68.13
N LEU A 197 -1.93 43.69 -67.32
CA LEU A 197 -1.19 43.57 -66.06
C LEU A 197 -1.95 42.77 -64.98
N THR A 198 -3.27 42.91 -64.91
CA THR A 198 -4.13 42.19 -63.95
C THR A 198 -4.22 40.68 -64.24
N PRO A 199 -4.50 40.20 -65.47
CA PRO A 199 -4.44 38.76 -65.75
C PRO A 199 -3.01 38.21 -65.65
N LEU A 200 -1.98 38.95 -66.09
CA LEU A 200 -0.58 38.50 -65.96
C LEU A 200 -0.18 38.34 -64.49
N GLY A 201 -0.50 39.30 -63.61
CA GLY A 201 -0.26 39.20 -62.17
C GLY A 201 -1.01 38.03 -61.52
N ARG A 202 -2.24 37.75 -61.97
CA ARG A 202 -3.03 36.60 -61.48
C ARG A 202 -2.49 35.26 -61.97
N ALA A 203 -1.95 35.19 -63.19
CA ALA A 203 -1.26 34.02 -63.74
C ALA A 203 0.07 33.75 -63.02
N VAL A 204 0.91 34.76 -62.83
CA VAL A 204 2.17 34.65 -62.05
C VAL A 204 1.88 34.20 -60.61
N ALA A 205 0.88 34.78 -59.95
CA ALA A 205 0.49 34.37 -58.60
C ALA A 205 -0.05 32.92 -58.54
N TRP A 206 -0.66 32.42 -59.62
CA TRP A 206 -1.07 31.01 -59.72
C TRP A 206 0.16 30.10 -59.91
N LEU A 207 1.10 30.48 -60.77
CA LEU A 207 2.35 29.76 -61.02
C LEU A 207 3.19 29.62 -59.74
N VAL A 208 3.39 30.72 -59.01
CA VAL A 208 4.13 30.73 -57.72
C VAL A 208 3.46 29.83 -56.68
N ARG A 209 2.12 29.84 -56.59
CA ARG A 209 1.38 28.93 -55.70
C ARG A 209 1.49 27.46 -56.14
N GLY A 210 1.48 27.18 -57.45
CA GLY A 210 1.71 25.84 -57.99
C GLY A 210 3.09 25.31 -57.66
N ILE A 211 4.14 26.11 -57.88
CA ILE A 211 5.53 25.78 -57.53
C ILE A 211 5.67 25.55 -56.02
N GLY A 212 5.13 26.44 -55.18
CA GLY A 212 5.14 26.28 -53.73
C GLY A 212 4.46 24.99 -53.25
N ALA A 213 3.33 24.62 -53.87
CA ALA A 213 2.65 23.35 -53.59
C ALA A 213 3.47 22.13 -54.02
N ALA A 214 4.14 22.18 -55.18
CA ALA A 214 5.00 21.12 -55.69
C ALA A 214 6.24 20.91 -54.79
N VAL A 215 6.92 21.99 -54.38
CA VAL A 215 8.04 21.96 -53.44
C VAL A 215 7.59 21.39 -52.08
N ALA A 216 6.44 21.82 -51.57
CA ALA A 216 5.89 21.29 -50.32
C ALA A 216 5.48 19.80 -50.43
N TRP A 217 5.14 19.30 -51.61
CA TRP A 217 4.86 17.87 -51.85
C TRP A 217 6.16 17.05 -51.90
N LEU A 218 7.16 17.52 -52.64
CA LEU A 218 8.51 16.94 -52.66
C LEU A 218 9.15 16.87 -51.26
N ALA A 219 9.11 17.96 -50.50
CA ALA A 219 9.65 18.00 -49.14
C ALA A 219 8.98 16.99 -48.21
N ARG A 220 7.66 16.78 -48.35
CA ARG A 220 6.92 15.73 -47.61
C ARG A 220 7.34 14.31 -48.05
N GLY A 221 7.56 14.08 -49.34
CA GLY A 221 8.07 12.81 -49.86
C GLY A 221 9.49 12.49 -49.37
N VAL A 222 10.38 13.48 -49.33
CA VAL A 222 11.73 13.32 -48.76
C VAL A 222 11.65 13.04 -47.26
N ALA A 223 10.82 13.78 -46.51
CA ALA A 223 10.67 13.59 -45.07
C ALA A 223 10.14 12.19 -44.71
N THR A 224 9.20 11.62 -45.47
CA THR A 224 8.70 10.26 -45.22
C THR A 224 9.75 9.19 -45.53
N VAL A 225 10.54 9.35 -46.60
CA VAL A 225 11.66 8.45 -46.94
C VAL A 225 12.76 8.51 -45.88
N VAL A 226 13.17 9.70 -45.43
CA VAL A 226 14.15 9.88 -44.35
C VAL A 226 13.64 9.28 -43.04
N ALA A 227 12.39 9.52 -42.66
CA ALA A 227 11.80 8.93 -41.46
C ALA A 227 11.71 7.38 -41.54
N ALA A 228 11.44 6.83 -42.72
CA ALA A 228 11.45 5.38 -42.94
C ALA A 228 12.85 4.78 -42.82
N LEU A 229 13.86 5.43 -43.43
CA LEU A 229 15.28 5.06 -43.30
C LEU A 229 15.75 5.10 -41.84
N VAL A 230 15.52 6.21 -41.12
CA VAL A 230 15.84 6.34 -39.69
C VAL A 230 15.17 5.25 -38.86
N ARG A 231 13.90 4.93 -39.13
CA ARG A 231 13.18 3.86 -38.42
C ARG A 231 13.78 2.48 -38.68
N TRP A 232 14.16 2.16 -39.91
CA TRP A 232 14.76 0.87 -40.25
C TRP A 232 16.23 0.74 -39.82
N ILE A 233 17.01 1.81 -39.90
CA ILE A 233 18.46 1.81 -39.61
C ILE A 233 18.75 1.93 -38.12
N LEU A 234 17.94 2.68 -37.35
CA LEU A 234 18.16 2.87 -35.91
C LEU A 234 17.15 2.09 -35.06
N VAL A 235 15.85 2.30 -35.30
CA VAL A 235 14.81 1.82 -34.37
C VAL A 235 14.64 0.29 -34.46
N VAL A 236 14.61 -0.28 -35.66
CA VAL A 236 14.49 -1.75 -35.83
C VAL A 236 15.67 -2.51 -35.19
N PRO A 237 16.95 -2.20 -35.47
CA PRO A 237 18.06 -2.90 -34.81
C PRO A 237 18.17 -2.58 -33.32
N ALA A 238 17.85 -1.37 -32.85
CA ALA A 238 17.81 -1.09 -31.40
C ALA A 238 16.73 -1.92 -30.67
N VAL A 239 15.54 -2.07 -31.26
CA VAL A 239 14.48 -2.94 -30.74
C VAL A 239 14.87 -4.41 -30.83
N ALA A 240 15.56 -4.83 -31.90
CA ALA A 240 16.08 -6.18 -32.02
C ALA A 240 17.13 -6.48 -30.93
N LEU A 241 18.07 -5.56 -30.70
CA LEU A 241 19.10 -5.65 -29.64
C LEU A 241 18.47 -5.73 -28.25
N TRP A 242 17.49 -4.86 -27.96
CA TRP A 242 16.72 -4.91 -26.71
C TRP A 242 16.04 -6.27 -26.52
N ARG A 243 15.39 -6.80 -27.56
CA ARG A 243 14.59 -8.01 -27.49
C ARG A 243 15.41 -9.31 -27.46
N HIS A 244 16.55 -9.35 -28.16
CA HIS A 244 17.40 -10.54 -28.30
C HIS A 244 18.64 -10.54 -27.40
N VAL A 245 19.04 -9.40 -26.82
CA VAL A 245 20.21 -9.31 -25.93
C VAL A 245 19.81 -8.88 -24.52
N LEU A 246 19.22 -7.68 -24.34
CA LEU A 246 18.90 -7.19 -22.99
C LEU A 246 17.81 -8.01 -22.29
N LEU A 247 16.77 -8.44 -22.99
CA LEU A 247 15.70 -9.26 -22.45
C LEU A 247 16.13 -10.67 -21.98
N PRO A 248 16.98 -11.43 -22.70
CA PRO A 248 17.54 -12.67 -22.16
C PRO A 248 18.61 -12.44 -21.09
N VAL A 249 19.50 -11.43 -21.23
CA VAL A 249 20.51 -11.12 -20.19
C VAL A 249 19.83 -10.73 -18.87
N GLY A 250 18.80 -9.89 -18.90
CA GLY A 250 18.01 -9.53 -17.72
C GLY A 250 17.32 -10.73 -17.06
N ARG A 251 16.85 -11.72 -17.83
CA ARG A 251 16.33 -12.98 -17.29
C ARG A 251 17.41 -13.87 -16.68
N ALA A 252 18.58 -13.94 -17.32
CA ALA A 252 19.72 -14.70 -16.78
C ALA A 252 20.22 -14.10 -15.46
N LEU A 253 20.32 -12.77 -15.37
CA LEU A 253 20.64 -12.06 -14.13
C LEU A 253 19.57 -12.26 -13.06
N ALA A 254 18.28 -12.16 -13.39
CA ALA A 254 17.20 -12.43 -12.44
C ALA A 254 17.22 -13.89 -11.93
N ALA A 255 17.52 -14.86 -12.79
CA ALA A 255 17.68 -16.26 -12.40
C ALA A 255 18.91 -16.46 -11.49
N ALA A 256 20.05 -15.82 -11.80
CA ALA A 256 21.23 -15.85 -10.95
C ALA A 256 20.95 -15.24 -9.56
N VAL A 257 20.31 -14.07 -9.50
CA VAL A 257 19.94 -13.39 -8.24
C VAL A 257 18.98 -14.25 -7.42
N THR A 258 17.94 -14.85 -8.03
CA THR A 258 16.99 -15.70 -7.31
C THR A 258 17.64 -16.99 -6.78
N VAL A 259 18.59 -17.59 -7.51
CA VAL A 259 19.40 -18.72 -7.00
C VAL A 259 20.25 -18.29 -5.81
N VAL A 260 20.98 -17.18 -5.90
CA VAL A 260 21.82 -16.66 -4.80
C VAL A 260 20.98 -16.34 -3.57
N VAL A 261 19.83 -15.67 -3.74
CA VAL A 261 18.91 -15.37 -2.63
C VAL A 261 18.36 -16.66 -2.01
N ARG A 262 17.98 -17.67 -2.82
CA ARG A 262 17.51 -18.95 -2.30
C ARG A 262 18.59 -19.64 -1.46
N GLU A 263 19.80 -19.75 -1.97
CA GLU A 263 20.94 -20.38 -1.28
C GLU A 263 21.24 -19.68 0.05
N ILE A 264 21.23 -18.34 0.08
CA ILE A 264 21.39 -17.55 1.31
C ILE A 264 20.24 -17.82 2.30
N THR A 265 18.99 -17.86 1.84
CA THR A 265 17.85 -18.15 2.74
C THR A 265 17.86 -19.58 3.27
N GLU A 266 18.31 -20.57 2.49
CA GLU A 266 18.45 -21.95 2.95
C GLU A 266 19.61 -22.10 3.96
N ALA A 267 20.74 -21.43 3.73
CA ALA A 267 21.86 -21.37 4.67
C ALA A 267 21.46 -20.71 6.00
N LEU A 268 20.83 -19.53 5.95
CA LEU A 268 20.29 -18.84 7.13
C LEU A 268 19.25 -19.70 7.86
N GLY A 269 18.37 -20.39 7.14
CA GLY A 269 17.37 -21.29 7.71
C GLY A 269 17.98 -22.47 8.48
N HIS A 270 19.14 -22.98 8.04
CA HIS A 270 19.89 -24.01 8.76
C HIS A 270 20.59 -23.44 10.00
N CYS A 271 21.23 -22.26 9.90
CA CYS A 271 21.81 -21.57 11.05
C CYS A 271 20.76 -21.23 12.12
N TRP A 272 19.56 -20.80 11.72
CA TRP A 272 18.46 -20.47 12.63
C TRP A 272 17.90 -21.73 13.34
N ARG A 273 17.77 -22.85 12.63
CA ARG A 273 17.42 -24.14 13.24
C ARG A 273 18.48 -24.60 14.24
N ALA A 274 19.77 -24.46 13.92
CA ALA A 274 20.86 -24.78 14.84
C ALA A 274 20.83 -23.90 16.10
N ALA A 275 20.65 -22.59 15.95
CA ALA A 275 20.49 -21.65 17.07
C ALA A 275 19.29 -22.03 17.98
N GLY A 276 18.18 -22.47 17.40
CA GLY A 276 17.03 -22.98 18.16
C GLY A 276 17.33 -24.23 19.00
N PHE A 277 18.17 -25.15 18.51
CA PHE A 277 18.62 -26.31 19.30
C PHE A 277 19.60 -25.90 20.42
N VAL A 278 20.54 -24.99 20.12
CA VAL A 278 21.49 -24.45 21.12
C VAL A 278 20.74 -23.73 22.23
N SER A 279 19.80 -22.83 21.91
CA SER A 279 18.97 -22.13 22.91
C SER A 279 18.15 -23.07 23.79
N ARG A 280 17.63 -24.18 23.25
CA ARG A 280 16.92 -25.22 24.04
C ARG A 280 17.86 -26.10 24.87
N ALA A 281 19.14 -26.22 24.49
CA ALA A 281 20.16 -26.89 25.28
C ALA A 281 20.62 -26.00 26.44
N VAL A 282 20.97 -24.74 26.14
CA VAL A 282 21.33 -23.71 27.13
C VAL A 282 20.20 -23.48 28.11
N GLY A 283 18.95 -23.31 27.66
CA GLY A 283 17.79 -23.14 28.55
C GLY A 283 17.55 -24.34 29.48
N ARG A 284 17.77 -25.57 29.00
CA ARG A 284 17.71 -26.78 29.86
C ARG A 284 18.89 -26.88 30.83
N PHE A 285 20.08 -26.45 30.42
CA PHE A 285 21.26 -26.40 31.28
C PHE A 285 21.08 -25.35 32.39
N LEU A 286 20.72 -24.12 32.02
CA LEU A 286 20.48 -23.00 32.95
C LEU A 286 19.32 -23.30 33.90
N GLY A 287 18.23 -23.91 33.40
CA GLY A 287 17.08 -24.34 34.21
C GLY A 287 17.35 -25.55 35.12
N ARG A 288 18.42 -26.32 34.87
CA ARG A 288 18.98 -27.31 35.82
C ARG A 288 19.90 -26.63 36.83
N LEU A 289 20.80 -25.76 36.36
CA LEU A 289 21.75 -25.04 37.20
C LEU A 289 21.00 -24.25 38.28
N LEU A 290 20.01 -23.44 37.89
CA LEU A 290 19.14 -22.68 38.79
C LEU A 290 18.40 -23.58 39.79
N ARG A 291 17.98 -24.77 39.36
CA ARG A 291 17.35 -25.75 40.26
C ARG A 291 18.33 -26.27 41.31
N TRP A 292 19.56 -26.54 40.90
CA TRP A 292 20.61 -27.11 41.75
C TRP A 292 21.24 -26.07 42.69
N THR A 293 21.51 -24.84 42.22
CA THR A 293 22.14 -23.77 43.02
C THR A 293 21.17 -22.95 43.86
N VAL A 294 19.88 -22.89 43.50
CA VAL A 294 18.88 -22.06 44.23
C VAL A 294 17.74 -22.91 44.77
N VAL A 295 17.06 -23.68 43.94
CA VAL A 295 15.80 -24.33 44.35
C VAL A 295 16.03 -25.46 45.34
N GLU A 296 17.00 -26.33 45.12
CA GLU A 296 17.33 -27.44 46.02
C GLU A 296 17.88 -26.99 47.38
N PRO A 297 18.88 -26.08 47.49
CA PRO A 297 19.30 -25.55 48.78
C PRO A 297 18.19 -24.76 49.50
N CYS A 298 17.37 -23.96 48.80
CA CYS A 298 16.21 -23.32 49.41
C CYS A 298 15.14 -24.32 49.88
N ARG A 299 14.90 -25.41 49.12
CA ARG A 299 13.93 -26.46 49.49
C ARG A 299 14.42 -27.31 50.65
N TRP A 300 15.73 -27.53 50.74
CA TRP A 300 16.37 -28.14 51.91
C TRP A 300 16.29 -27.19 53.11
N ALA A 301 16.68 -25.93 53.00
CA ALA A 301 16.57 -24.94 54.08
C ALA A 301 15.11 -24.79 54.57
N TYR A 302 14.14 -24.81 53.66
CA TYR A 302 12.72 -24.78 54.03
C TYR A 302 12.31 -26.03 54.84
N ARG A 303 12.75 -27.23 54.42
CA ARG A 303 12.42 -28.49 55.11
C ARG A 303 13.20 -28.69 56.42
N THR A 304 14.46 -28.29 56.47
CA THR A 304 15.37 -28.56 57.58
C THR A 304 15.40 -27.44 58.62
N VAL A 305 15.10 -26.19 58.24
CA VAL A 305 15.17 -25.02 59.14
C VAL A 305 13.78 -24.44 59.39
N LEU A 306 13.05 -24.04 58.34
CA LEU A 306 11.73 -23.39 58.50
C LEU A 306 10.63 -24.35 58.97
N THR A 307 10.69 -25.63 58.61
CA THR A 307 9.67 -26.61 59.03
C THR A 307 9.75 -26.95 60.52
N PRO A 308 10.91 -27.25 61.14
CA PRO A 308 10.99 -27.43 62.60
C PRO A 308 10.79 -26.12 63.37
N LEU A 309 11.32 -24.98 62.92
CA LEU A 309 11.01 -23.68 63.54
C LEU A 309 9.51 -23.36 63.47
N GLY A 310 8.85 -23.69 62.36
CA GLY A 310 7.42 -23.53 62.19
C GLY A 310 6.58 -24.38 63.16
N HIS A 311 7.05 -25.55 63.56
CA HIS A 311 6.41 -26.35 64.62
C HIS A 311 6.73 -25.79 66.01
N GLY A 312 8.00 -25.44 66.29
CA GLY A 312 8.42 -24.85 67.57
C GLY A 312 7.68 -23.54 67.92
N LEU A 313 7.57 -22.60 66.97
CA LEU A 313 6.79 -21.38 67.15
C LEU A 313 5.28 -21.65 67.31
N ARG A 314 4.75 -22.66 66.59
CA ARG A 314 3.32 -22.98 66.62
C ARG A 314 2.88 -23.58 67.94
N ASP A 315 3.68 -24.47 68.51
CA ASP A 315 3.35 -25.13 69.78
C ASP A 315 3.81 -24.35 71.01
N GLY A 316 4.99 -23.70 70.97
CA GLY A 316 5.52 -22.92 72.09
C GLY A 316 4.87 -21.54 72.27
N ILE A 317 4.66 -20.78 71.18
CA ILE A 317 4.24 -19.37 71.26
C ILE A 317 2.76 -19.19 70.90
N TRP A 318 2.26 -19.93 69.90
CA TRP A 318 0.89 -19.72 69.42
C TRP A 318 -0.21 -20.36 70.29
N ARG A 319 0.13 -21.28 71.21
CA ARG A 319 -0.84 -21.76 72.22
C ARG A 319 -1.12 -20.69 73.30
N PRO A 320 -0.13 -20.08 73.97
CA PRO A 320 -0.36 -18.97 74.92
C PRO A 320 -1.12 -17.78 74.32
N VAL A 321 -0.68 -17.26 73.17
CA VAL A 321 -1.24 -16.03 72.59
C VAL A 321 -2.71 -16.22 72.15
N ARG A 322 -3.10 -17.44 71.78
CA ARG A 322 -4.51 -17.79 71.50
C ARG A 322 -5.41 -17.73 72.73
N HIS A 323 -4.89 -17.90 73.94
CA HIS A 323 -5.67 -17.71 75.17
C HIS A 323 -5.93 -16.22 75.43
N ILE A 324 -4.86 -15.41 75.39
CA ILE A 324 -4.93 -13.96 75.60
C ILE A 324 -5.88 -13.31 74.58
N LEU A 325 -5.76 -13.62 73.29
CA LEU A 325 -6.66 -13.10 72.25
C LEU A 325 -8.15 -13.46 72.44
N ARG A 326 -8.45 -14.60 73.09
CA ARG A 326 -9.83 -15.01 73.38
C ARG A 326 -10.45 -14.27 74.56
N GLU A 327 -9.63 -13.73 75.45
CA GLU A 327 -10.07 -12.85 76.54
C GLU A 327 -10.20 -11.41 76.04
N THR A 328 -9.18 -10.90 75.32
CA THR A 328 -9.25 -9.58 74.68
C THR A 328 -10.45 -9.49 73.73
N GLY A 329 -10.70 -10.51 72.90
CA GLY A 329 -11.83 -10.53 71.97
C GLY A 329 -13.22 -10.49 72.64
N ARG A 330 -13.35 -10.92 73.90
CA ARG A 330 -14.61 -10.75 74.67
C ARG A 330 -14.74 -9.32 75.17
N ALA A 331 -13.65 -8.70 75.63
CA ALA A 331 -13.64 -7.29 76.02
C ALA A 331 -13.95 -6.37 74.82
N THR A 332 -13.31 -6.58 73.67
CA THR A 332 -13.57 -5.79 72.45
C THR A 332 -14.99 -5.97 71.93
N ARG A 333 -15.58 -7.18 72.04
CA ARG A 333 -17.00 -7.39 71.69
C ARG A 333 -17.96 -6.61 72.59
N ARG A 334 -17.70 -6.56 73.90
CA ARG A 334 -18.49 -5.75 74.86
C ARG A 334 -18.36 -4.25 74.60
N ALA A 335 -17.15 -3.77 74.29
CA ALA A 335 -16.93 -2.38 73.88
C ALA A 335 -17.66 -2.06 72.56
N LEU A 336 -17.65 -2.96 71.58
CA LEU A 336 -18.37 -2.79 70.31
C LEU A 336 -19.89 -2.87 70.43
N THR A 337 -20.45 -3.65 71.36
CA THR A 337 -21.89 -3.61 71.64
C THR A 337 -22.28 -2.31 72.32
N ALA A 338 -21.53 -1.86 73.34
CA ALA A 338 -21.77 -0.56 73.99
C ALA A 338 -21.65 0.62 73.01
N ALA A 339 -20.65 0.62 72.12
CA ALA A 339 -20.48 1.63 71.07
C ALA A 339 -21.59 1.58 70.01
N ARG A 340 -22.15 0.41 69.70
CA ARG A 340 -23.31 0.29 68.81
C ARG A 340 -24.62 0.72 69.46
N GLU A 341 -24.76 0.50 70.76
CA GLU A 341 -25.93 0.92 71.53
C GLU A 341 -25.94 2.44 71.69
N SER A 342 -24.82 3.05 72.09
CA SER A 342 -24.69 4.51 72.12
C SER A 342 -24.93 5.13 70.74
N ALA A 343 -24.31 4.63 69.66
CA ALA A 343 -24.56 5.13 68.31
C ALA A 343 -26.04 4.99 67.87
N ARG A 344 -26.74 3.92 68.28
CA ARG A 344 -28.18 3.75 68.02
C ARG A 344 -29.03 4.71 68.86
N GLN A 345 -28.60 5.02 70.07
CA GLN A 345 -29.29 5.93 71.00
C GLN A 345 -29.13 7.39 70.55
N THR A 346 -27.90 7.84 70.29
CA THR A 346 -27.62 9.15 69.68
C THR A 346 -28.34 9.33 68.35
N ARG A 347 -28.42 8.28 67.50
CA ARG A 347 -29.19 8.37 66.24
C ARG A 347 -30.70 8.47 66.46
N LYS A 348 -31.26 7.86 67.52
CA LYS A 348 -32.68 8.03 67.90
C LYS A 348 -32.95 9.41 68.47
N GLU A 349 -32.03 9.96 69.27
CA GLU A 349 -32.12 11.31 69.83
C GLU A 349 -31.98 12.38 68.76
N LEU A 350 -30.99 12.28 67.87
CA LEU A 350 -30.83 13.17 66.72
C LEU A 350 -32.06 13.12 65.79
N ARG A 351 -32.63 11.93 65.56
CA ARG A 351 -33.87 11.78 64.79
C ARG A 351 -35.06 12.43 65.49
N ARG A 352 -35.20 12.31 66.81
CA ARG A 352 -36.26 12.99 67.58
C ARG A 352 -36.10 14.52 67.56
N ALA A 353 -34.87 15.01 67.65
CA ALA A 353 -34.57 16.44 67.61
C ALA A 353 -34.83 17.06 66.23
N LEU A 354 -34.52 16.34 65.14
CA LEU A 354 -34.69 16.82 63.76
C LEU A 354 -36.10 16.63 63.18
N PHE A 355 -36.84 15.59 63.60
CA PHE A 355 -38.11 15.20 62.99
C PHE A 355 -39.29 15.16 63.97
N GLY A 356 -39.12 15.67 65.19
CA GLY A 356 -40.12 15.61 66.25
C GLY A 356 -40.23 14.22 66.91
N ALA A 357 -40.91 14.18 68.05
CA ALA A 357 -41.15 12.92 68.75
C ALA A 357 -42.34 12.18 68.12
N PRO A 358 -42.21 10.91 67.70
CA PRO A 358 -43.37 10.12 67.30
C PRO A 358 -44.26 9.87 68.52
N GLU A 359 -45.55 10.18 68.36
CA GLU A 359 -46.59 9.95 69.35
C GLU A 359 -46.67 8.47 69.72
N LYS A 360 -46.71 8.15 71.01
CA LYS A 360 -46.53 6.77 71.51
C LYS A 360 -47.77 5.92 71.24
N PRO A 361 -47.69 4.81 70.47
CA PRO A 361 -48.69 3.75 70.57
C PRO A 361 -48.56 3.07 71.94
N ALA A 362 -49.70 2.72 72.55
CA ALA A 362 -49.73 2.07 73.85
C ALA A 362 -49.02 0.69 73.82
N PRO A 363 -48.38 0.26 74.93
CA PRO A 363 -47.61 -0.99 74.93
C PRO A 363 -48.54 -2.22 74.96
N ALA A 364 -48.68 -2.88 73.80
CA ALA A 364 -49.21 -4.25 73.75
C ALA A 364 -48.19 -5.23 74.34
N ALA A 365 -48.65 -6.11 75.23
CA ALA A 365 -47.80 -7.01 76.01
C ALA A 365 -47.11 -8.08 75.14
N VAL A 366 -45.87 -8.44 75.49
CA VAL A 366 -45.08 -9.52 74.84
C VAL A 366 -44.99 -10.72 75.80
N PRO A 367 -45.51 -11.91 75.43
CA PRO A 367 -45.32 -13.15 76.20
C PRO A 367 -43.90 -13.74 76.04
N PRO A 368 -43.44 -14.60 76.98
CA PRO A 368 -42.03 -15.04 77.04
C PRO A 368 -41.64 -16.11 75.99
N PRO A 369 -40.33 -16.21 75.64
CA PRO A 369 -39.85 -17.10 74.58
C PRO A 369 -39.66 -18.56 75.03
N ARG A 370 -39.95 -19.49 74.11
CA ARG A 370 -39.80 -20.95 74.32
C ARG A 370 -38.47 -21.46 73.72
N ARG A 371 -37.82 -22.40 74.42
CA ARG A 371 -36.53 -23.03 74.03
C ARG A 371 -36.71 -24.15 72.99
N GLU A 372 -35.66 -24.40 72.19
CA GLU A 372 -35.41 -25.67 71.50
C GLU A 372 -33.92 -26.09 71.60
N PRO A 373 -33.62 -27.40 71.67
CA PRO A 373 -32.26 -27.93 71.48
C PRO A 373 -32.15 -29.14 70.51
N GLY A 374 -31.08 -29.17 69.69
CA GLY A 374 -30.27 -30.38 69.48
C GLY A 374 -30.34 -31.21 68.16
N ALA A 375 -29.23 -31.19 67.39
CA ALA A 375 -28.62 -32.30 66.61
C ALA A 375 -29.46 -32.96 65.44
N THR A 376 -28.96 -33.81 64.51
CA THR A 376 -27.69 -34.58 64.35
C THR A 376 -27.46 -35.08 62.89
N ALA A 377 -26.22 -35.51 62.56
CA ALA A 377 -25.83 -36.66 61.70
C ALA A 377 -25.85 -36.60 60.13
N ALA A 378 -25.15 -37.59 59.52
CA ALA A 378 -24.73 -37.69 58.09
C ALA A 378 -25.02 -39.09 57.47
N ARG A 379 -24.75 -39.32 56.17
CA ARG A 379 -24.94 -40.63 55.47
C ARG A 379 -24.00 -40.85 54.25
N THR A 380 -23.76 -42.11 53.87
CA THR A 380 -22.74 -42.63 52.90
C THR A 380 -23.26 -43.80 52.02
N LEU A 381 -22.38 -44.39 51.16
CA LEU A 381 -22.48 -45.67 50.37
C LEU A 381 -23.03 -45.57 48.92
N GLY A 382 -22.82 -46.52 47.97
CA GLY A 382 -22.30 -47.90 48.04
C GLY A 382 -21.37 -48.38 46.89
N LYS A 383 -21.42 -49.67 46.48
CA LYS A 383 -20.26 -50.41 45.90
C LYS A 383 -20.57 -51.79 45.24
N THR A 384 -20.12 -52.08 44.00
CA THR A 384 -20.19 -53.42 43.32
C THR A 384 -19.25 -53.55 42.10
N SER A 385 -19.04 -54.70 41.45
CA SER A 385 -18.36 -55.97 41.86
C SER A 385 -18.09 -56.86 40.61
N GLY A 386 -17.05 -57.70 40.60
CA GLY A 386 -16.78 -58.69 39.54
C GLY A 386 -15.50 -59.50 39.80
N ARG A 387 -15.55 -60.84 39.68
CA ARG A 387 -14.43 -61.78 39.92
C ARG A 387 -14.15 -62.61 38.67
N ASP A 388 -12.92 -63.08 38.51
CA ASP A 388 -12.59 -64.46 38.10
C ASP A 388 -11.15 -64.81 38.51
N LEU A 389 -10.92 -66.05 38.94
CA LEU A 389 -9.63 -66.53 39.48
C LEU A 389 -9.62 -68.08 39.58
N PRO A 390 -8.57 -68.76 39.09
CA PRO A 390 -8.17 -70.08 39.61
C PRO A 390 -6.63 -70.13 39.90
N PRO A 391 -6.03 -71.23 40.42
CA PRO A 391 -5.62 -71.27 41.83
C PRO A 391 -4.09 -71.42 42.05
N PRO A 392 -3.60 -71.46 43.31
CA PRO A 392 -2.17 -71.32 43.65
C PRO A 392 -1.44 -72.61 44.05
N THR A 393 -0.11 -72.58 43.95
CA THR A 393 0.91 -73.33 44.72
C THR A 393 2.30 -72.80 44.29
N GLN A 394 3.38 -72.81 45.08
CA GLN A 394 3.61 -72.87 46.53
C GLN A 394 5.07 -72.36 46.76
N GLY A 395 5.40 -71.86 47.96
CA GLY A 395 6.74 -71.37 48.30
C GLY A 395 6.72 -70.40 49.47
#